data_AF-A0AAU7M3R4-F1
#
_entry.id   AF-A0AAU7M3R4-F1
#
_cell.length_a   1.000
_cell.length_b   1.000
_cell.length_c   1.000
_cell.angle_alpha   90.00
_cell.angle_beta   90.00
_cell.angle_gamma   90.00
#
_symmetry.space_group_name_H-M   'P 1'
#
loop_
_entity.id
_entity.type
_entity.pdbx_description
1 polymer ?
#
loop_
_entity_poly.entity_id
_entity_poly.type
_entity_poly.pdbx_seq_one_letter_code
_entity_poly.pdbx_strand_id
1 'polypeptide(L)'
;MDTGYAWGVDQPPDPVGARAADTDADGLTPEQLPEVRELTAQGWQVAPDAPMLVFLPAVWPPRLRTWVPDRATRYETWTELHPKTYEVLREQTVRASWESRNEVENDNDALLADAGITGRPRGRLWLLKPPPGFASVDDFLAELGRRADAAGIEGACSREYARLTRILLREVTA
;
A
#
# COMPACT_ATOMS: atom_id res chain seq x y z
N MET A 1 8.54 -15.13 -16.83
CA MET A 1 8.61 -15.67 -15.46
C MET A 1 9.75 -14.97 -14.75
N ASP A 2 9.37 -14.31 -13.67
CA ASP A 2 10.11 -13.85 -12.49
C ASP A 2 11.54 -13.30 -12.65
N THR A 3 11.70 -11.97 -12.66
CA THR A 3 13.01 -11.33 -12.43
C THR A 3 12.88 -9.98 -11.70
N GLY A 4 12.65 -10.04 -10.38
CA GLY A 4 13.19 -9.02 -9.47
C GLY A 4 12.18 -8.13 -8.73
N TYR A 5 10.94 -8.57 -8.56
CA TYR A 5 10.02 -8.01 -7.56
C TYR A 5 9.98 -8.96 -6.37
N ALA A 6 10.24 -8.44 -5.17
CA ALA A 6 10.38 -9.26 -3.98
C ALA A 6 9.48 -8.72 -2.88
N TRP A 7 8.37 -9.40 -2.64
CA TRP A 7 7.45 -9.06 -1.56
C TRP A 7 7.96 -9.46 -0.17
N GLY A 8 9.03 -10.26 -0.07
CA GLY A 8 9.44 -10.83 1.23
C GLY A 8 8.32 -11.69 1.82
N VAL A 9 7.79 -12.61 1.01
CA VAL A 9 6.73 -13.54 1.45
C VAL A 9 7.14 -14.29 2.71
N ASP A 10 8.42 -14.70 2.79
CA ASP A 10 9.01 -15.40 3.94
C ASP A 10 9.51 -14.46 5.06
N GLN A 11 9.41 -13.14 4.89
CA GLN A 11 9.79 -12.19 5.94
C GLN A 11 8.72 -12.21 7.03
N PRO A 12 9.07 -12.49 8.31
CA PRO A 12 8.11 -12.41 9.40
C PRO A 12 7.60 -10.96 9.58
N PRO A 13 6.44 -10.76 10.23
CA PRO A 13 5.98 -9.42 10.58
C PRO A 13 7.01 -8.74 11.48
N ASP A 14 6.98 -7.42 11.49
CA ASP A 14 7.74 -6.65 12.45
C ASP A 14 7.41 -7.12 13.88
N PRO A 15 8.42 -7.29 14.77
CA PRO A 15 8.18 -7.73 16.14
C PRO A 15 7.17 -6.88 16.91
N VAL A 16 7.00 -5.60 16.56
CA VAL A 16 5.97 -4.75 17.17
C VAL A 16 4.56 -5.20 16.75
N GLY A 17 4.36 -5.48 15.46
CA GLY A 17 3.09 -5.99 14.93
C GLY A 17 2.73 -7.38 15.45
N ALA A 18 3.73 -8.24 15.65
CA ALA A 18 3.51 -9.58 16.23
C ALA A 18 2.99 -9.51 17.69
N ARG A 19 3.43 -8.50 18.45
CA ARG A 19 3.00 -8.27 19.85
C ARG A 19 1.61 -7.63 19.95
N ALA A 20 1.16 -6.93 18.91
CA ALA A 20 -0.10 -6.19 18.91
C ALA A 20 -1.35 -7.09 18.70
N ALA A 21 -1.18 -8.39 18.47
CA ALA A 21 -2.27 -9.33 18.19
C ALA A 21 -3.35 -9.38 19.30
N ASP A 22 -2.97 -9.08 20.55
CA ASP A 22 -3.87 -9.12 21.71
C ASP A 22 -4.51 -7.74 22.03
N THR A 23 -4.23 -6.70 21.24
CA THR A 23 -4.75 -5.35 21.45
C THR A 23 -5.97 -5.11 20.56
N ASP A 24 -7.02 -4.50 21.13
CA ASP A 24 -8.20 -4.11 20.35
C ASP A 24 -7.80 -3.16 19.20
N ALA A 25 -8.33 -3.42 18.03
CA ALA A 25 -8.11 -2.66 16.80
C ALA A 25 -9.38 -1.94 16.34
N ASP A 26 -10.51 -2.19 17.02
CA ASP A 26 -11.80 -1.82 16.50
C ASP A 26 -11.94 -0.30 16.38
N GLY A 27 -12.47 0.12 15.24
CA GLY A 27 -12.60 1.53 14.87
C GLY A 27 -11.29 2.26 14.54
N LEU A 28 -10.13 1.60 14.57
CA LEU A 28 -8.85 2.26 14.25
C LEU A 28 -8.55 2.22 12.75
N THR A 29 -8.12 3.37 12.21
CA THR A 29 -7.47 3.44 10.89
C THR A 29 -6.06 2.84 10.95
N PRO A 30 -5.43 2.51 9.79
CA PRO A 30 -4.08 1.98 9.77
C PRO A 30 -3.06 2.82 10.57
N GLU A 31 -3.09 4.15 10.44
CA GLU A 31 -2.18 5.08 11.11
C GLU A 31 -2.43 5.18 12.62
N GLN A 32 -3.64 4.82 13.07
CA GLN A 32 -4.03 4.86 14.48
C GLN A 32 -3.61 3.59 15.24
N LEU A 33 -3.25 2.51 14.53
CA LEU A 33 -2.81 1.27 15.14
C LEU A 33 -1.56 1.51 16.02
N PRO A 34 -1.56 1.08 17.30
CA PRO A 34 -0.42 1.18 18.20
C PRO A 34 0.94 0.80 17.60
N GLU A 35 1.03 -0.34 16.91
CA GLU A 35 2.25 -0.84 16.26
C GLU A 35 2.71 0.07 15.12
N VAL A 36 1.77 0.64 14.37
CA VAL A 36 2.08 1.59 13.29
C VAL A 36 2.61 2.87 13.89
N ARG A 37 1.98 3.39 14.95
CA ARG A 37 2.44 4.59 15.66
C ARG A 37 3.84 4.41 16.25
N GLU A 38 4.12 3.25 16.85
CA GLU A 38 5.44 2.91 17.37
C GLU A 38 6.49 2.87 16.24
N LEU A 39 6.17 2.25 15.11
CA LEU A 39 7.07 2.22 13.95
C LEU A 39 7.23 3.62 13.33
N THR A 40 6.18 4.43 13.28
CA THR A 40 6.27 5.82 12.82
C THR A 40 7.20 6.66 13.68
N ALA A 41 7.20 6.46 14.99
CA ALA A 41 8.18 7.10 15.88
C ALA A 41 9.64 6.68 15.58
N GLN A 42 9.85 5.53 14.93
CA GLN A 42 11.17 5.05 14.47
C GLN A 42 11.50 5.46 13.02
N GLY A 43 10.70 6.36 12.43
CA GLY A 43 10.89 6.91 11.09
C GLY A 43 10.28 6.06 9.97
N TRP A 44 9.42 5.10 10.28
CA TRP A 44 8.64 4.38 9.27
C TRP A 44 7.41 5.17 8.83
N GLN A 45 6.98 5.01 7.59
CA GLN A 45 5.79 5.65 7.04
C GLN A 45 4.89 4.57 6.45
N VAL A 46 3.57 4.64 6.68
CA VAL A 46 2.63 3.72 6.05
C VAL A 46 2.75 3.87 4.54
N ALA A 47 2.83 2.75 3.82
CA ALA A 47 2.88 2.78 2.37
C ALA A 47 1.62 3.49 1.83
N PRO A 48 1.74 4.40 0.85
CA PRO A 48 0.60 5.13 0.33
C PRO A 48 -0.54 4.21 -0.13
N ASP A 49 -1.76 4.48 0.34
CA ASP A 49 -2.98 3.77 -0.04
C ASP A 49 -3.55 4.33 -1.36
N ALA A 50 -2.73 4.27 -2.41
CA ALA A 50 -3.07 4.72 -3.75
C ALA A 50 -2.91 3.54 -4.75
N PRO A 51 -3.93 3.20 -5.55
CA PRO A 51 -3.86 2.06 -6.47
C PRO A 51 -2.67 2.13 -7.44
N MET A 52 -2.30 3.33 -7.88
CA MET A 52 -1.14 3.55 -8.75
C MET A 52 0.21 3.21 -8.10
N LEU A 53 0.28 3.11 -6.77
CA LEU A 53 1.49 2.88 -5.97
C LEU A 53 1.49 1.52 -5.24
N VAL A 54 0.50 0.67 -5.48
CA VAL A 54 0.37 -0.63 -4.80
C VAL A 54 1.58 -1.56 -4.99
N PHE A 55 2.38 -1.34 -6.04
CA PHE A 55 3.60 -2.09 -6.30
C PHE A 55 4.79 -1.71 -5.41
N LEU A 56 4.73 -0.58 -4.69
CA LEU A 56 5.86 -0.02 -3.94
C LEU A 56 6.54 -1.05 -3.03
N PRO A 57 5.83 -1.85 -2.21
CA PRO A 57 6.49 -2.80 -1.32
C PRO A 57 7.27 -3.90 -2.05
N ALA A 58 6.93 -4.20 -3.31
CA ALA A 58 7.62 -5.20 -4.12
C ALA A 58 8.96 -4.69 -4.68
N VAL A 59 9.08 -3.37 -4.88
CA VAL A 59 10.29 -2.72 -5.41
C VAL A 59 11.14 -2.06 -4.33
N TRP A 60 10.57 -1.80 -3.15
CA TRP A 60 11.27 -1.14 -2.07
C TRP A 60 12.38 -2.03 -1.49
N PRO A 61 13.56 -1.49 -1.16
CA PRO A 61 14.66 -2.29 -0.63
C PRO A 61 14.25 -3.01 0.66
N PRO A 62 14.60 -4.30 0.86
CA PRO A 62 14.21 -5.05 2.05
C PRO A 62 14.59 -4.38 3.38
N ARG A 63 15.74 -3.68 3.43
CA ARG A 63 16.19 -2.94 4.62
C ARG A 63 15.40 -1.66 4.92
N LEU A 64 14.62 -1.18 3.95
CA LEU A 64 13.81 0.05 4.04
C LEU A 64 12.31 -0.26 3.97
N ARG A 65 11.91 -1.52 4.07
CA ARG A 65 10.50 -1.92 4.17
C ARG A 65 10.30 -2.91 5.31
N THR A 66 9.17 -2.81 5.97
CA THR A 66 8.68 -3.79 6.95
C THR A 66 7.17 -3.91 6.82
N TRP A 67 6.56 -4.84 7.53
CA TRP A 67 5.12 -5.00 7.52
C TRP A 67 4.58 -5.45 8.87
N VAL A 68 3.32 -5.13 9.13
CA VAL A 68 2.53 -5.64 10.25
C VAL A 68 1.22 -6.23 9.71
N PRO A 69 0.55 -7.14 10.45
CA PRO A 69 -0.78 -7.60 10.05
C PRO A 69 -1.76 -6.43 9.92
N ASP A 70 -2.50 -6.36 8.81
CA ASP A 70 -3.55 -5.34 8.66
C ASP A 70 -4.79 -5.74 9.48
N ARG A 71 -4.89 -5.18 10.68
CA ARG A 71 -6.04 -5.31 11.58
C ARG A 71 -6.94 -4.06 11.59
N ALA A 72 -6.70 -3.10 10.71
CA ALA A 72 -7.46 -1.86 10.69
C ALA A 72 -8.93 -2.10 10.30
N THR A 73 -9.81 -1.34 10.93
CA THR A 73 -11.22 -1.33 10.54
C THR A 73 -11.38 -0.46 9.30
N ARG A 74 -11.96 -1.04 8.25
CA ARG A 74 -12.30 -0.34 7.01
C ARG A 74 -13.79 -0.01 7.02
N TYR A 75 -14.13 1.14 6.48
CA TYR A 75 -15.49 1.61 6.32
C TYR A 75 -15.78 1.81 4.85
N GLU A 76 -17.02 1.59 4.46
CA GLU A 76 -17.51 1.81 3.10
C GLU A 76 -18.79 2.64 3.15
N THR A 77 -19.03 3.37 2.06
CA THR A 77 -20.30 4.06 1.86
C THR A 77 -21.28 3.08 1.26
N TRP A 78 -22.34 2.77 2.02
CA TRP A 78 -23.48 2.01 1.52
C TRP A 78 -24.54 3.00 1.05
N THR A 79 -24.97 2.83 -0.21
CA THR A 79 -25.96 3.68 -0.85
C THR A 79 -27.15 2.85 -1.28
N GLU A 80 -28.34 3.24 -0.83
CA GLU A 80 -29.61 2.70 -1.31
C GLU A 80 -30.08 3.54 -2.50
N LEU A 81 -30.28 2.90 -3.64
CA LEU A 81 -30.75 3.55 -4.86
C LEU A 81 -32.20 3.17 -5.15
N HIS A 82 -32.98 4.14 -5.64
CA HIS A 82 -34.31 3.85 -6.16
C HIS A 82 -34.18 2.96 -7.40
N PRO A 83 -34.87 1.79 -7.45
CA PRO A 83 -34.58 0.75 -8.44
C PRO A 83 -34.91 1.12 -9.90
N LYS A 84 -35.61 2.24 -10.12
CA LYS A 84 -35.99 2.71 -11.46
C LYS A 84 -35.33 4.02 -11.88
N THR A 85 -35.13 4.92 -10.93
CA THR A 85 -34.58 6.27 -11.21
C THR A 85 -33.10 6.37 -10.87
N TYR A 86 -32.56 5.38 -10.14
CA TYR A 86 -31.20 5.39 -9.59
C TYR A 86 -30.89 6.60 -8.71
N GLU A 87 -31.94 7.26 -8.19
CA GLU A 87 -31.79 8.32 -7.21
C GLU A 87 -31.34 7.74 -5.87
N VAL A 88 -30.45 8.47 -5.18
CA VAL A 88 -30.00 8.08 -3.84
C VAL A 88 -31.15 8.28 -2.85
N LEU A 89 -31.65 7.17 -2.30
CA LEU A 89 -32.67 7.15 -1.25
C LEU A 89 -32.04 7.28 0.13
N ARG A 90 -30.88 6.66 0.33
CA ARG A 90 -30.14 6.69 1.59
C ARG A 90 -28.65 6.51 1.33
N GLU A 91 -27.84 7.19 2.14
CA GLU A 91 -26.39 7.02 2.17
C GLU A 91 -25.95 6.88 3.63
N GLN A 92 -25.11 5.91 3.93
CA GLN A 92 -24.55 5.71 5.26
C GLN A 92 -23.15 5.11 5.20
N THR A 93 -22.30 5.51 6.13
CA THR A 93 -20.99 4.89 6.34
C THR A 93 -21.16 3.66 7.24
N VAL A 94 -20.78 2.49 6.74
CA VAL A 94 -20.86 1.22 7.46
C VAL A 94 -19.49 0.55 7.51
N ARG A 95 -19.29 -0.38 8.43
CA ARG A 95 -18.07 -1.21 8.43
C ARG A 95 -18.06 -2.02 7.14
N ALA A 96 -16.93 -1.99 6.44
CA ALA A 96 -16.77 -2.73 5.20
C ALA A 96 -16.93 -4.23 5.47
N SER A 97 -17.73 -4.88 4.63
CA SER A 97 -17.90 -6.33 4.66
C SER A 97 -16.59 -7.06 4.32
N TRP A 98 -16.52 -8.36 4.62
CA TRP A 98 -15.36 -9.16 4.21
C TRP A 98 -15.26 -9.26 2.68
N GLU A 99 -16.42 -9.33 2.01
CA GLU A 99 -16.57 -9.35 0.56
C GLU A 99 -16.01 -8.07 -0.06
N SER A 100 -16.42 -6.89 0.40
CA SER A 100 -15.93 -5.60 -0.08
C SER A 100 -14.41 -5.46 0.11
N ARG A 101 -13.89 -5.92 1.25
CA ARG A 101 -12.44 -5.95 1.49
C ARG A 101 -11.73 -6.85 0.49
N ASN A 102 -12.33 -8.00 0.17
CA ASN A 102 -11.76 -8.94 -0.79
C ASN A 102 -11.83 -8.40 -2.22
N GLU A 103 -12.85 -7.61 -2.59
CA GLU A 103 -12.93 -6.92 -3.88
C GLU A 103 -11.77 -5.94 -4.06
N VAL A 104 -11.50 -5.08 -3.07
CA VAL A 104 -10.34 -4.17 -3.12
C VAL A 104 -9.02 -4.95 -3.27
N GLU A 105 -8.87 -6.07 -2.57
CA GLU A 105 -7.70 -6.94 -2.70
C GLU A 105 -7.59 -7.57 -4.11
N ASN A 106 -8.72 -7.93 -4.72
CA ASN A 106 -8.77 -8.45 -6.09
C ASN A 106 -8.41 -7.37 -7.12
N ASP A 107 -8.93 -6.15 -6.96
CA ASP A 107 -8.63 -5.02 -7.84
C ASP A 107 -7.15 -4.66 -7.81
N ASN A 108 -6.57 -4.63 -6.61
CA ASN A 108 -5.12 -4.43 -6.43
C ASN A 108 -4.30 -5.54 -7.09
N ASP A 109 -4.72 -6.80 -6.97
CA ASP A 109 -4.03 -7.92 -7.62
C ASP A 109 -4.16 -7.88 -9.15
N ALA A 110 -5.30 -7.46 -9.68
CA ALA A 110 -5.51 -7.28 -11.12
C ALA A 110 -4.61 -6.16 -11.67
N LEU A 111 -4.57 -4.99 -11.02
CA LEU A 111 -3.69 -3.87 -11.39
C LEU A 111 -2.21 -4.26 -11.39
N LEU A 112 -1.78 -5.05 -10.41
CA LEU A 112 -0.42 -5.57 -10.35
C LEU A 112 -0.14 -6.58 -11.46
N ALA A 113 -1.08 -7.48 -11.72
CA ALA A 113 -0.96 -8.48 -12.77
C ALA A 113 -0.79 -7.83 -14.15
N ASP A 114 -1.53 -6.75 -14.42
CA ASP A 114 -1.40 -5.94 -15.65
C ASP A 114 0.00 -5.30 -15.76
N ALA A 115 0.57 -4.85 -14.64
CA ALA A 115 1.97 -4.39 -14.57
C ALA A 115 3.01 -5.53 -14.67
N GLY A 116 2.57 -6.79 -14.66
CA GLY A 116 3.44 -7.98 -14.66
C GLY A 116 4.04 -8.33 -13.29
N ILE A 117 3.44 -7.82 -12.21
CA ILE A 117 3.84 -8.06 -10.82
C ILE A 117 2.81 -9.02 -10.21
N THR A 118 3.26 -10.12 -9.63
CA THR A 118 2.37 -11.15 -9.07
C THR A 118 2.83 -11.57 -7.69
N GLY A 119 2.03 -12.38 -7.00
CA GLY A 119 2.39 -12.97 -5.70
C GLY A 119 2.37 -11.98 -4.54
N ARG A 120 1.53 -10.93 -4.60
CA ARG A 120 1.35 -10.00 -3.50
C ARG A 120 0.75 -10.72 -2.29
N PRO A 121 1.37 -10.62 -1.09
CA PRO A 121 0.75 -11.09 0.13
C PRO A 121 -0.37 -10.13 0.57
N ARG A 122 -1.59 -10.65 0.70
CA ARG A 122 -2.77 -9.93 1.21
C ARG A 122 -2.73 -9.77 2.74
N GLY A 123 -3.50 -8.83 3.27
CA GLY A 123 -3.65 -8.63 4.73
C GLY A 123 -2.39 -8.12 5.43
N ARG A 124 -1.46 -7.50 4.68
CA ARG A 124 -0.27 -6.86 5.22
C ARG A 124 -0.41 -5.36 5.09
N LEU A 125 -0.17 -4.66 6.20
CA LEU A 125 0.07 -3.22 6.17
C LEU A 125 1.57 -3.00 6.02
N TRP A 126 1.97 -2.44 4.87
CA TRP A 126 3.36 -2.17 4.56
C TRP A 126 3.80 -0.83 5.12
N LEU A 127 5.01 -0.78 5.68
CA LEU A 127 5.65 0.45 6.10
C LEU A 127 7.00 0.59 5.41
N LEU A 128 7.32 1.82 5.00
CA LEU A 128 8.48 2.19 4.21
C LEU A 128 9.31 3.23 4.95
N LYS A 129 10.63 3.13 4.84
CA LYS A 129 11.55 4.22 5.19
C LYS A 129 11.93 4.99 3.94
N PRO A 130 12.12 6.33 4.04
CA PRO A 130 12.64 7.11 2.94
C PRO A 130 14.02 6.57 2.50
N PRO A 131 14.30 6.53 1.19
CA PRO A 131 15.63 6.23 0.71
C PRO A 131 16.64 7.32 1.12
N PRO A 132 17.95 7.01 1.16
CA PRO A 132 18.97 8.01 1.46
C PRO A 132 18.85 9.24 0.56
N GLY A 133 19.03 10.43 1.15
CA GLY A 133 18.91 11.70 0.43
C GLY A 133 17.49 12.29 0.39
N PHE A 134 16.48 11.58 0.90
CA PHE A 134 15.11 12.08 1.02
C PHE A 134 14.69 12.19 2.49
N ALA A 135 13.93 13.23 2.82
CA ALA A 135 13.42 13.43 4.19
C ALA A 135 12.17 12.58 4.47
N SER A 136 11.39 12.25 3.43
CA SER A 136 10.18 11.43 3.54
C SER A 136 9.97 10.52 2.32
N VAL A 137 9.06 9.55 2.44
CA VAL A 137 8.62 8.72 1.30
C VAL A 137 7.93 9.61 0.27
N ASP A 138 7.14 10.59 0.71
CA ASP A 138 6.46 11.54 -0.16
C ASP A 138 7.44 12.39 -0.99
N ASP A 139 8.56 12.83 -0.40
CA ASP A 139 9.60 13.56 -1.15
C ASP A 139 10.21 12.71 -2.27
N PHE A 140 10.43 11.41 -1.99
CA PHE A 140 10.89 10.46 -3.01
C PHE A 140 9.83 10.26 -4.09
N LEU A 141 8.55 10.14 -3.72
CA LEU A 141 7.45 9.98 -4.68
C LEU A 141 7.26 11.24 -5.54
N ALA A 142 7.49 12.43 -4.99
CA ALA A 142 7.48 13.68 -5.74
C ALA A 142 8.63 13.73 -6.78
N GLU A 143 9.84 13.29 -6.44
CA GLU A 143 10.94 13.14 -7.41
C GLU A 143 10.62 12.07 -8.46
N LEU A 144 10.07 10.92 -8.05
CA LEU A 144 9.63 9.86 -8.96
C LEU A 144 8.60 10.39 -9.97
N GLY A 145 7.59 11.12 -9.49
CA GLY A 145 6.58 11.76 -10.33
C GLY A 145 7.20 12.71 -11.36
N ARG A 146 8.08 13.62 -10.91
CA ARG A 146 8.81 14.53 -11.81
C ARG A 146 9.62 13.80 -12.88
N ARG A 147 10.27 12.68 -12.54
CA ARG A 147 11.02 11.87 -13.53
C ARG A 147 10.12 11.10 -14.48
N ALA A 148 8.99 10.60 -14.00
CA ALA A 148 8.02 9.92 -14.84
C ALA A 148 7.41 10.87 -15.87
N ASP A 149 7.00 12.07 -15.43
CA ASP A 149 6.50 13.12 -16.32
C ASP A 149 7.54 13.49 -17.38
N ALA A 150 8.80 13.70 -16.98
CA ALA A 150 9.88 14.01 -17.90
C ALA A 150 10.17 12.88 -18.91
N ALA A 151 9.88 11.64 -18.54
CA ALA A 151 10.01 10.46 -19.40
C ALA A 151 8.73 10.12 -20.20
N GLY A 152 7.66 10.90 -20.03
CA GLY A 152 6.36 10.62 -20.65
C GLY A 152 5.68 9.34 -20.14
N ILE A 153 5.99 8.92 -18.91
CA ILE A 153 5.40 7.74 -18.27
C ILE A 153 4.17 8.20 -17.50
N GLU A 154 3.01 7.64 -17.84
CA GLU A 154 1.77 7.89 -17.11
C GLU A 154 1.86 7.40 -15.66
N GLY A 155 1.31 8.19 -14.73
CA GLY A 155 1.29 7.87 -13.29
C GLY A 155 0.38 6.71 -12.89
N ALA A 156 0.05 5.78 -13.79
CA ALA A 156 -0.73 4.59 -13.48
C ALA A 156 0.18 3.44 -12.99
N CYS A 157 -0.40 2.46 -12.29
CA CYS A 157 0.31 1.22 -11.96
C CYS A 157 0.65 0.48 -13.28
N SER A 158 1.92 0.55 -13.68
CA SER A 158 2.41 -0.01 -14.94
C SER A 158 3.80 -0.62 -14.76
N ARG A 159 4.21 -1.44 -15.72
CA ARG A 159 5.55 -2.04 -15.73
C ARG A 159 6.64 -0.97 -15.81
N GLU A 160 6.41 0.04 -16.63
CA GLU A 160 7.29 1.17 -16.89
C GLU A 160 7.50 1.99 -15.61
N TYR A 161 6.40 2.32 -14.93
CA TYR A 161 6.45 3.10 -13.70
C TYR A 161 7.15 2.31 -12.57
N ALA A 162 6.80 1.04 -12.37
CA ALA A 162 7.48 0.18 -11.40
C ALA A 162 8.97 -0.03 -11.71
N ARG A 163 9.34 -0.12 -12.99
CA ARG A 163 10.74 -0.20 -13.43
C ARG A 163 11.50 1.08 -13.13
N LEU A 164 10.92 2.24 -13.43
CA LEU A 164 11.51 3.55 -13.12
C LEU A 164 11.75 3.69 -11.61
N THR A 165 10.75 3.35 -10.78
CA THR A 165 10.90 3.38 -9.32
C THR A 165 12.08 2.53 -8.86
N ARG A 166 12.23 1.31 -9.39
CA ARG A 166 13.35 0.42 -9.04
C ARG A 166 14.71 1.00 -9.47
N ILE A 167 14.78 1.64 -10.63
CA ILE A 167 16.02 2.29 -11.10
C ILE A 167 16.40 3.41 -10.13
N LEU A 168 15.46 4.31 -9.83
CA LEU A 168 15.69 5.43 -8.92
C LEU A 168 16.07 4.96 -7.51
N LEU A 169 15.38 3.95 -6.98
CA LEU A 169 15.74 3.34 -5.69
C LEU A 169 17.18 2.81 -5.70
N ARG A 170 17.61 2.15 -6.77
CA ARG A 170 19.00 1.65 -6.89
C ARG A 170 20.01 2.79 -6.95
N GLU A 171 19.72 3.86 -7.67
CA GLU A 171 20.61 5.04 -7.76
C GLU A 171 20.89 5.65 -6.38
N VAL A 172 19.88 5.71 -5.51
CA VAL A 172 19.98 6.38 -4.20
C VAL A 172 20.30 5.44 -3.04
N THR A 173 20.38 4.12 -3.30
CA THR A 173 20.68 3.12 -2.26
C THR A 173 21.95 2.31 -2.50
N ALA A 174 22.58 2.45 -3.68
CA ALA A 174 23.92 1.95 -3.98
C ALA A 174 24.98 2.69 -3.14
#